data_AF-A0A2H3GS17-F1
#
_entry.id   AF-A0A2H3GS17-F1
#
_cell.length_a   1.000
_cell.length_b   1.000
_cell.length_c   1.000
_cell.angle_alpha   90.00
_cell.angle_beta   90.00
_cell.angle_gamma   90.00
#
_symmetry.space_group_name_H-M   'P 1'
#
loop_
_entity.id
_entity.type
_entity.pdbx_description
1 polymer ?
#
loop_
_entity_poly.entity_id
_entity_poly.type
_entity_poly.pdbx_seq_one_letter_code
_entity_poly.pdbx_strand_id
1 'polypeptide(L)'
;MVRYQQLERDPATQILFNNRITTLKGFREVFENSNFLALDTEHVAITSKGDRVLHQVGLAFTRTLKSRHPPCPARSLGMIRPKRRLRHFFEDNEMEGLTLKINTSMPISRPHRFGEEKTVDIEDLEASVVEFLQDLPKDKKLVLIGFGMGAEWTYLSTNFPAVIPFFSAWIDLGDIMKDITSSLLAYLPNLLFLIQTFGYWWKDVKPGKGYHSHAHALLDERNHAMLRFEHACFRIARSGRVRPFYDPAKGFIATVRTEGQLPIKISSSIRLAQRFFDFHPVGTGLMSSEVGFATFRSQEELDYFISCVDGMVLRTGETLSAQRYIHVNPKTPEDEKLKEEKRILRRIKREADDEEVVELEDLFS
;
A
#
# COMPACT_ATOMS: atom_id res chain seq x y z
N MET A 1 -8.64 -5.06 19.07
CA MET A 1 -7.36 -5.49 18.47
C MET A 1 -6.30 -5.56 19.55
N VAL A 2 -5.51 -6.63 19.55
CA VAL A 2 -4.43 -6.88 20.53
C VAL A 2 -3.27 -5.93 20.27
N ARG A 3 -2.62 -5.43 21.34
CA ARG A 3 -1.43 -4.58 21.22
C ARG A 3 -0.16 -5.45 21.13
N TYR A 4 0.82 -5.04 20.35
CA TYR A 4 2.09 -5.79 20.19
C TYR A 4 2.80 -6.04 21.53
N GLN A 5 2.77 -5.08 22.45
CA GLN A 5 3.33 -5.22 23.80
C GLN A 5 2.68 -6.35 24.62
N GLN A 6 1.43 -6.72 24.32
CA GLN A 6 0.76 -7.84 24.96
C GLN A 6 1.28 -9.16 24.37
N LEU A 7 1.43 -9.24 23.05
CA LEU A 7 1.96 -10.42 22.36
C LEU A 7 3.42 -10.73 22.75
N GLU A 8 4.25 -9.69 22.96
CA GLU A 8 5.64 -9.84 23.43
C GLU A 8 5.74 -10.48 24.84
N ARG A 9 4.67 -10.41 25.63
CA ARG A 9 4.64 -10.86 27.03
C ARG A 9 3.81 -12.11 27.25
N ASP A 10 2.86 -12.39 26.37
CA ASP A 10 1.98 -13.55 26.46
C ASP A 10 2.77 -14.84 26.16
N PRO A 11 2.86 -15.79 27.11
CA PRO A 11 3.59 -17.05 26.90
C PRO A 11 3.18 -17.82 25.65
N ALA A 12 1.90 -17.75 25.24
CA ALA A 12 1.39 -18.47 24.08
C ALA A 12 1.90 -17.89 22.75
N THR A 13 2.25 -16.60 22.71
CA THR A 13 2.64 -15.91 21.47
C THR A 13 4.09 -15.42 21.48
N GLN A 14 4.68 -15.22 22.67
CA GLN A 14 5.97 -14.57 22.89
C GLN A 14 7.10 -15.17 22.06
N ILE A 15 7.21 -16.50 21.98
CA ILE A 15 8.30 -17.17 21.27
C ILE A 15 8.26 -16.82 19.78
N LEU A 16 7.12 -17.02 19.12
CA LEU A 16 6.97 -16.70 17.71
C LEU A 16 7.05 -15.18 17.49
N PHE A 17 6.35 -14.40 18.31
CA PHE A 17 6.27 -12.95 18.15
C PHE A 17 7.66 -12.30 18.21
N ASN A 18 8.52 -12.76 19.12
CA ASN A 18 9.90 -12.28 19.24
C ASN A 18 10.81 -12.81 18.13
N ASN A 19 10.47 -13.92 17.47
CA ASN A 19 11.19 -14.40 16.28
C ASN A 19 10.70 -13.73 14.99
N ARG A 20 10.64 -12.39 15.02
CA ARG A 20 10.26 -11.53 13.89
C ARG A 20 11.48 -11.22 13.03
N ILE A 21 11.38 -11.45 11.73
CA ILE A 21 12.40 -11.07 10.75
C ILE A 21 12.04 -9.70 10.17
N THR A 22 12.87 -8.70 10.47
CA THR A 22 12.62 -7.30 10.12
C THR A 22 13.58 -6.73 9.08
N THR A 23 14.64 -7.46 8.72
CA THR A 23 15.68 -6.99 7.80
C THR A 23 15.68 -7.78 6.49
N LEU A 24 16.09 -7.14 5.40
CA LEU A 24 16.30 -7.78 4.10
C LEU A 24 17.32 -8.91 4.20
N LYS A 25 18.39 -8.73 5.00
CA LYS A 25 19.40 -9.77 5.23
C LYS A 25 18.76 -11.01 5.87
N GLY A 26 18.01 -10.84 6.96
CA GLY A 26 17.32 -11.95 7.61
C GLY A 26 16.30 -12.62 6.68
N PHE A 27 15.62 -11.84 5.83
CA PHE A 27 14.72 -12.42 4.84
C PHE A 27 15.47 -13.27 3.80
N ARG A 28 16.64 -12.83 3.31
CA ARG A 28 17.49 -13.64 2.42
C ARG A 28 17.93 -14.95 3.08
N GLU A 29 18.30 -14.93 4.36
CA GLU A 29 18.76 -16.11 5.10
C GLU A 29 17.69 -17.20 5.21
N VAL A 30 16.43 -16.82 5.44
CA VAL A 30 15.33 -17.81 5.52
C VAL A 30 14.76 -18.20 4.16
N PHE A 31 15.01 -17.41 3.12
CA PHE A 31 14.45 -17.64 1.78
C PHE A 31 14.75 -19.02 1.20
N GLU A 32 15.96 -19.52 1.40
CA GLU A 32 16.43 -20.77 0.77
C GLU A 32 16.03 -22.02 1.55
N ASN A 33 15.84 -21.87 2.87
CA ASN A 33 15.75 -22.99 3.82
C ASN A 33 14.39 -23.09 4.53
N SER A 34 13.41 -22.28 4.12
CA SER A 34 12.07 -22.28 4.71
C SER A 34 10.97 -22.43 3.67
N ASN A 35 9.85 -23.00 4.11
CA ASN A 35 8.56 -22.88 3.44
C ASN A 35 7.84 -21.63 3.96
N PHE A 36 6.92 -21.09 3.17
CA PHE A 36 6.22 -19.84 3.48
C PHE A 36 4.72 -20.05 3.50
N LEU A 37 4.06 -19.45 4.48
CA LEU A 37 2.60 -19.38 4.55
C LEU A 37 2.17 -17.93 4.72
N ALA A 38 1.30 -17.45 3.82
CA ALA A 38 0.59 -16.20 4.02
C ALA A 38 -0.77 -16.44 4.66
N LEU A 39 -1.10 -15.58 5.64
CA LEU A 39 -2.39 -15.53 6.33
C LEU A 39 -3.00 -14.14 6.09
N ASP A 40 -4.27 -14.11 5.74
CA ASP A 40 -5.04 -12.88 5.56
C ASP A 40 -6.42 -13.04 6.20
N THR A 41 -6.90 -12.00 6.89
CA THR A 41 -8.17 -12.05 7.62
C THR A 41 -9.13 -10.95 7.18
N GLU A 42 -10.38 -11.31 6.90
CA GLU A 42 -11.44 -10.34 6.59
C GLU A 42 -12.45 -10.29 7.74
N HIS A 43 -12.75 -9.08 8.16
CA HIS A 43 -13.62 -8.82 9.29
C HIS A 43 -14.44 -7.54 9.07
N VAL A 44 -15.64 -7.54 9.62
CA VAL A 44 -16.61 -6.43 9.50
C VAL A 44 -16.87 -5.84 10.88
N ALA A 45 -17.02 -4.51 10.96
CA ALA A 45 -17.45 -3.87 12.19
C ALA A 45 -18.98 -4.03 12.33
N ILE A 46 -19.44 -4.56 13.47
CA ILE A 46 -20.87 -4.73 13.74
C ILE A 46 -21.46 -3.48 14.40
N THR A 47 -20.67 -2.74 15.18
CA THR A 47 -21.08 -1.48 15.80
C THR A 47 -19.98 -0.43 15.70
N SER A 48 -20.35 0.85 15.85
CA SER A 48 -19.39 1.98 15.94
C SER A 48 -18.41 1.87 17.12
N LYS A 49 -18.62 0.91 18.04
CA LYS A 49 -17.81 0.69 19.24
C LYS A 49 -16.61 -0.25 19.05
N GLY A 50 -16.37 -0.73 17.83
CA GLY A 50 -15.15 -1.46 17.49
C GLY A 50 -15.20 -2.97 17.62
N ASP A 51 -16.40 -3.53 17.86
CA ASP A 51 -16.63 -4.97 17.76
C ASP A 51 -16.53 -5.39 16.28
N ARG A 52 -15.53 -6.23 15.99
CA ARG A 52 -15.22 -6.73 14.65
C ARG A 52 -15.44 -8.22 14.62
N VAL A 53 -16.27 -8.69 13.69
CA VAL A 53 -16.51 -10.12 13.49
C VAL A 53 -15.72 -10.60 12.29
N LEU A 54 -14.91 -11.63 12.54
CA LEU A 54 -14.19 -12.36 11.52
C LEU A 54 -15.18 -13.16 10.69
N HIS A 55 -15.14 -13.01 9.36
CA HIS A 55 -16.05 -13.73 8.48
C HIS A 55 -15.31 -14.51 7.37
N GLN A 56 -14.00 -14.30 7.21
CA GLN A 56 -13.20 -15.06 6.27
C GLN A 56 -11.73 -15.12 6.71
N VAL A 57 -11.10 -16.27 6.51
CA VAL A 57 -9.66 -16.49 6.66
C VAL A 57 -9.10 -17.02 5.36
N GLY A 58 -7.98 -16.46 4.91
CA GLY A 58 -7.24 -16.95 3.76
C GLY A 58 -5.87 -17.48 4.14
N LEU A 59 -5.53 -18.67 3.66
CA LEU A 59 -4.21 -19.30 3.76
C LEU A 59 -3.61 -19.51 2.37
N ALA A 60 -2.33 -19.19 2.20
CA ALA A 60 -1.59 -19.52 0.98
C ALA A 60 -0.19 -20.01 1.32
N PHE A 61 0.02 -21.31 1.12
CA PHE A 61 1.29 -22.00 1.30
C PHE A 61 2.10 -22.03 0.01
N THR A 62 3.42 -21.97 0.16
CA THR A 62 4.35 -22.30 -0.91
C THR A 62 5.69 -22.79 -0.38
N ARG A 63 6.29 -23.76 -1.10
CA ARG A 63 7.65 -24.26 -0.85
C ARG A 63 8.73 -23.34 -1.39
N THR A 64 8.36 -22.49 -2.34
CA THR A 64 9.28 -21.60 -3.03
C THR A 64 8.60 -20.31 -3.42
N LEU A 65 9.36 -19.24 -3.52
CA LEU A 65 8.85 -17.98 -4.05
C LEU A 65 9.59 -17.63 -5.36
N LYS A 66 10.12 -18.64 -6.06
CA LYS A 66 10.82 -18.48 -7.33
C LYS A 66 9.82 -18.08 -8.43
N SER A 67 9.97 -16.88 -8.97
CA SER A 67 9.27 -16.53 -10.21
C SER A 67 10.05 -17.08 -11.40
N ARG A 68 9.43 -17.94 -12.22
CA ARG A 68 10.03 -18.41 -13.49
C ARG A 68 10.06 -17.30 -14.55
N HIS A 69 9.30 -16.23 -14.33
CA HIS A 69 9.24 -15.09 -15.24
C HIS A 69 10.41 -14.12 -15.05
N PRO A 70 11.06 -13.69 -16.14
CA PRO A 70 12.18 -12.76 -16.08
C PRO A 70 11.71 -11.43 -15.47
N PRO A 71 12.41 -10.90 -14.45
CA PRO A 71 12.02 -9.73 -13.67
C PRO A 71 11.50 -8.61 -14.56
N CYS A 72 10.39 -7.98 -14.13
CA CYS A 72 9.76 -6.95 -14.95
C CYS A 72 10.81 -5.89 -15.32
N PRO A 73 10.89 -5.49 -16.61
CA PRO A 73 11.84 -4.47 -17.02
C PRO A 73 11.66 -3.21 -16.18
N ALA A 74 12.77 -2.53 -15.90
CA ALA A 74 12.79 -1.27 -15.17
C ALA A 74 11.78 -0.30 -15.80
N ARG A 75 11.20 0.58 -14.98
CA ARG A 75 10.20 1.55 -15.43
C ARG A 75 10.84 2.52 -16.42
N SER A 76 10.83 2.20 -17.71
CA SER A 76 11.20 3.15 -18.77
C SER A 76 10.01 4.07 -19.05
N LEU A 77 10.27 5.37 -19.13
CA LEU A 77 9.24 6.36 -19.48
C LEU A 77 8.60 5.97 -20.81
N GLY A 78 7.28 5.70 -20.79
CA GLY A 78 6.47 5.50 -22.00
C GLY A 78 6.20 4.05 -22.42
N MET A 79 6.74 3.03 -21.73
CA MET A 79 6.42 1.64 -22.07
C MET A 79 5.19 1.10 -21.32
N ILE A 80 4.31 0.42 -22.05
CA ILE A 80 3.25 -0.43 -21.48
C ILE A 80 3.93 -1.64 -20.84
N ARG A 81 3.90 -1.77 -19.51
CA ARG A 81 4.47 -2.92 -18.81
C ARG A 81 3.80 -4.23 -19.30
N PRO A 82 4.56 -5.32 -19.47
CA PRO A 82 3.98 -6.66 -19.43
C PRO A 82 3.26 -6.80 -18.09
N LYS A 83 1.94 -6.96 -18.12
CA LYS A 83 1.14 -7.06 -16.90
C LYS A 83 1.24 -8.50 -16.40
N ARG A 84 2.08 -8.74 -15.38
CA ARG A 84 2.09 -10.03 -14.71
C ARG A 84 0.75 -10.25 -14.03
N ARG A 85 0.20 -11.45 -14.17
CA ARG A 85 -1.02 -11.88 -13.50
C ARG A 85 -0.66 -12.59 -12.21
N LEU A 86 -1.44 -12.39 -11.15
CA LEU A 86 -1.25 -13.14 -9.90
C LEU A 86 -1.40 -14.65 -10.09
N ARG A 87 -2.26 -15.05 -11.02
CA ARG A 87 -2.47 -16.47 -11.38
C ARG A 87 -1.16 -17.16 -11.77
N HIS A 88 -0.34 -16.54 -12.62
CA HIS A 88 0.92 -17.17 -13.04
C HIS A 88 1.89 -17.32 -11.88
N PHE A 89 1.90 -16.37 -10.92
CA PHE A 89 2.72 -16.52 -9.72
C PHE A 89 2.24 -17.69 -8.86
N PHE A 90 0.93 -17.85 -8.70
CA PHE A 90 0.33 -18.97 -7.98
C PHE A 90 0.70 -20.32 -8.63
N GLU A 91 0.57 -20.41 -9.95
CA GLU A 91 0.89 -21.61 -10.74
C GLU A 91 2.41 -21.91 -10.76
N ASP A 92 3.25 -20.91 -11.03
CA ASP A 92 4.72 -21.05 -11.10
C ASP A 92 5.34 -21.61 -9.81
N ASN A 93 4.71 -21.31 -8.68
CA ASN A 93 5.17 -21.67 -7.34
C ASN A 93 4.42 -22.87 -6.75
N GLU A 94 3.52 -23.51 -7.52
CA GLU A 94 2.74 -24.67 -7.07
C GLU A 94 2.07 -24.40 -5.72
N MET A 95 1.47 -23.21 -5.61
CA MET A 95 0.90 -22.75 -4.34
C MET A 95 -0.31 -23.58 -3.93
N GLU A 96 -0.41 -23.87 -2.64
CA GLU A 96 -1.58 -24.48 -2.02
C GLU A 96 -2.36 -23.37 -1.31
N GLY A 97 -3.63 -23.16 -1.67
CA GLY A 97 -4.47 -22.09 -1.12
C GLY A 97 -5.73 -22.65 -0.48
N LEU A 98 -6.13 -22.09 0.65
CA LEU A 98 -7.36 -22.46 1.35
C LEU A 98 -8.08 -21.22 1.89
N THR A 99 -9.29 -20.99 1.39
CA THR A 99 -10.19 -19.93 1.87
C THR A 99 -11.26 -20.54 2.76
N LEU A 100 -11.27 -20.13 4.03
CA LEU A 100 -12.31 -20.51 5.00
C LEU A 100 -13.33 -19.38 5.09
N LYS A 101 -14.56 -19.65 4.67
CA LYS A 101 -15.71 -18.77 4.87
C LYS A 101 -16.40 -19.16 6.17
N ILE A 102 -16.49 -18.22 7.09
CA ILE A 102 -17.11 -18.49 8.39
C ILE A 102 -18.61 -18.28 8.23
N ASN A 103 -19.37 -19.31 8.58
CA ASN A 103 -20.82 -19.32 8.54
C ASN A 103 -21.35 -18.28 9.54
N THR A 104 -21.63 -17.09 9.02
CA THR A 104 -22.19 -15.97 9.78
C THR A 104 -23.40 -15.48 8.99
N SER A 105 -24.41 -14.94 9.67
CA SER A 105 -25.60 -14.35 9.04
C SER A 105 -25.30 -13.05 8.26
N MET A 106 -24.04 -12.79 7.93
CA MET A 106 -23.56 -11.55 7.32
C MET A 106 -23.49 -11.67 5.80
N PRO A 107 -24.02 -10.69 5.05
CA PRO A 107 -23.98 -10.73 3.61
C PRO A 107 -22.61 -10.25 3.13
N ILE A 108 -22.06 -10.94 2.13
CA ILE A 108 -20.85 -10.62 1.35
C ILE A 108 -19.54 -11.19 1.93
N SER A 109 -19.36 -12.50 1.75
CA SER A 109 -18.01 -13.09 1.68
C SER A 109 -17.32 -12.69 0.37
N ARG A 110 -16.00 -12.49 0.39
CA ARG A 110 -15.26 -12.21 -0.84
C ARG A 110 -15.16 -13.51 -1.64
N PRO A 111 -15.33 -13.48 -2.97
CA PRO A 111 -15.15 -14.69 -3.77
C PRO A 111 -13.70 -15.19 -3.63
N HIS A 112 -13.52 -16.48 -3.32
CA HIS A 112 -12.21 -17.11 -3.44
C HIS A 112 -11.69 -16.99 -4.87
N ARG A 113 -10.37 -16.99 -5.00
CA ARG A 113 -9.73 -16.75 -6.30
C ARG A 113 -8.85 -17.90 -6.76
N PHE A 114 -8.11 -18.49 -5.82
CA PHE A 114 -7.15 -19.55 -6.05
C PHE A 114 -7.24 -20.55 -4.89
N GLY A 115 -6.89 -21.80 -5.17
CA GLY A 115 -6.98 -22.88 -4.19
C GLY A 115 -8.41 -23.29 -3.88
N GLU A 116 -8.59 -23.91 -2.73
CA GLU A 116 -9.84 -24.46 -2.25
C GLU A 116 -10.65 -23.43 -1.44
N GLU A 117 -11.96 -23.62 -1.41
CA GLU A 117 -12.89 -22.87 -0.58
C GLU A 117 -13.71 -23.83 0.27
N LYS A 118 -13.77 -23.59 1.58
CA LYS A 118 -14.54 -24.38 2.54
C LYS A 118 -15.36 -23.42 3.41
N THR A 119 -16.61 -23.77 3.66
CA THR A 119 -17.43 -23.09 4.67
C THR A 119 -17.26 -23.82 6.00
N VAL A 120 -17.05 -23.06 7.08
CA VAL A 120 -16.83 -23.60 8.43
C VAL A 120 -17.63 -22.78 9.44
N ASP A 121 -18.06 -23.41 10.53
CA ASP A 121 -18.56 -22.68 11.69
C ASP A 121 -17.37 -22.10 12.47
N ILE A 122 -17.58 -21.05 13.28
CA ILE A 122 -16.49 -20.35 13.97
C ILE A 122 -15.78 -21.27 14.99
N GLU A 123 -16.51 -22.22 15.55
CA GLU A 123 -16.03 -23.22 16.50
C GLU A 123 -15.07 -24.22 15.85
N ASP A 124 -15.25 -24.52 14.57
CA ASP A 124 -14.43 -25.47 13.79
C ASP A 124 -13.29 -24.77 13.01
N LEU A 125 -13.19 -23.44 13.13
CA LEU A 125 -12.21 -22.63 12.40
C LEU A 125 -10.78 -23.06 12.76
N GLU A 126 -10.45 -23.11 14.05
CA GLU A 126 -9.10 -23.49 14.50
C GLU A 126 -8.73 -24.90 14.02
N ALA A 127 -9.64 -25.87 14.19
CA ALA A 127 -9.43 -27.24 13.75
C ALA A 127 -9.17 -27.31 12.23
N SER A 128 -9.93 -26.57 11.42
CA SER A 128 -9.77 -26.54 9.97
C SER A 128 -8.44 -25.90 9.53
N VAL A 129 -7.98 -24.85 10.21
CA VAL A 129 -6.66 -24.26 9.93
C VAL A 129 -5.54 -25.23 10.35
N VAL A 130 -5.67 -25.88 11.51
CA VAL A 130 -4.70 -26.86 12.00
C VAL A 130 -4.60 -28.07 11.07
N GLU A 131 -5.73 -28.61 10.60
CA GLU A 131 -5.80 -29.71 9.63
C GLU A 131 -4.99 -29.35 8.36
N PHE A 132 -5.27 -28.19 7.77
CA PHE A 132 -4.53 -27.70 6.60
C PHE A 132 -3.03 -27.65 6.86
N LEU A 133 -2.59 -27.11 8.01
CA LEU A 133 -1.17 -27.01 8.34
C LEU A 133 -0.49 -28.35 8.65
N GLN A 134 -1.24 -29.34 9.15
CA GLN A 134 -0.71 -30.67 9.45
C GLN A 134 -0.38 -31.48 8.20
N ASP A 135 -1.14 -31.25 7.12
CA ASP A 135 -0.97 -31.88 5.81
C ASP A 135 0.16 -31.26 4.98
N LEU A 136 0.61 -30.06 5.36
CA LEU A 136 1.72 -29.40 4.67
C LEU A 136 3.05 -30.17 4.84
N PRO A 137 3.95 -30.10 3.83
CA PRO A 137 5.30 -30.64 3.90
C PRO A 137 6.10 -30.12 5.11
N LYS A 138 6.74 -31.05 5.82
CA LYS A 138 7.55 -30.79 7.03
C LYS A 138 9.06 -30.88 6.76
N ASP A 139 9.45 -30.80 5.50
CA ASP A 139 10.83 -30.90 5.02
C ASP A 139 11.68 -29.67 5.41
N LYS A 140 11.02 -28.53 5.62
CA LYS A 140 11.65 -27.25 6.00
C LYS A 140 10.86 -26.57 7.12
N LYS A 141 11.50 -25.57 7.73
CA LYS A 141 10.85 -24.68 8.69
C LYS A 141 9.74 -23.87 8.01
N LEU A 142 8.60 -23.69 8.67
CA LEU A 142 7.52 -22.84 8.18
C LEU A 142 7.68 -21.41 8.69
N VAL A 143 7.56 -20.43 7.80
CA VAL A 143 7.62 -19.00 8.13
C VAL A 143 6.31 -18.32 7.75
N LEU A 144 5.69 -17.65 8.71
CA LEU A 144 4.50 -16.84 8.49
C LEU A 144 4.87 -15.54 7.79
N ILE A 145 4.15 -15.15 6.75
CA ILE A 145 4.45 -13.93 5.98
C ILE A 145 3.18 -13.13 5.68
N GLY A 146 3.23 -11.82 5.85
CA GLY A 146 2.11 -10.96 5.46
C GLY A 146 2.48 -9.49 5.43
N PHE A 147 1.49 -8.62 5.28
CA PHE A 147 1.69 -7.17 5.17
C PHE A 147 0.76 -6.45 6.14
N GLY A 148 1.33 -5.80 7.16
CA GLY A 148 0.53 -5.11 8.18
C GLY A 148 -0.23 -6.07 9.09
N MET A 149 0.51 -7.02 9.68
CA MET A 149 0.01 -8.21 10.40
C MET A 149 -0.80 -7.95 11.70
N GLY A 150 -1.22 -6.72 11.97
CA GLY A 150 -1.85 -6.37 13.25
C GLY A 150 -3.20 -7.04 13.48
N ALA A 151 -4.01 -7.17 12.42
CA ALA A 151 -5.28 -7.88 12.49
C ALA A 151 -5.05 -9.39 12.60
N GLU A 152 -4.15 -9.93 11.78
CA GLU A 152 -3.79 -11.35 11.75
C GLU A 152 -3.29 -11.82 13.11
N TRP A 153 -2.43 -11.04 13.78
CA TRP A 153 -1.97 -11.34 15.13
C TRP A 153 -3.09 -11.32 16.17
N THR A 154 -4.07 -10.42 16.01
CA THR A 154 -5.25 -10.43 16.89
C THR A 154 -5.96 -11.78 16.76
N TYR A 155 -6.31 -12.20 15.54
CA TYR A 155 -7.05 -13.45 15.32
C TYR A 155 -6.23 -14.71 15.60
N LEU A 156 -4.93 -14.72 15.32
CA LEU A 156 -4.02 -15.80 15.72
C LEU A 156 -4.05 -15.99 17.24
N SER A 157 -4.01 -14.90 18.02
CA SER A 157 -4.00 -15.01 19.48
C SER A 157 -5.36 -15.35 20.09
N THR A 158 -6.48 -14.97 19.45
CA THR A 158 -7.82 -15.09 20.04
C THR A 158 -8.69 -16.20 19.47
N ASN A 159 -8.54 -16.54 18.19
CA ASN A 159 -9.46 -17.44 17.47
C ASN A 159 -8.81 -18.77 17.09
N PHE A 160 -7.50 -18.80 16.86
CA PHE A 160 -6.79 -20.02 16.50
C PHE A 160 -5.35 -20.06 17.05
N PRO A 161 -5.15 -19.93 18.37
CA PRO A 161 -3.82 -19.95 18.99
C PRO A 161 -3.03 -21.24 18.78
N ALA A 162 -3.68 -22.39 18.58
CA ALA A 162 -3.02 -23.67 18.31
C ALA A 162 -2.23 -23.70 16.99
N VAL A 163 -2.46 -22.70 16.12
CA VAL A 163 -1.74 -22.51 14.86
C VAL A 163 -0.35 -21.90 15.08
N ILE A 164 -0.16 -21.12 16.15
CA ILE A 164 1.09 -20.39 16.42
C ILE A 164 2.33 -21.32 16.48
N PRO A 165 2.30 -22.48 17.16
CA PRO A 165 3.45 -23.39 17.24
C PRO A 165 3.93 -23.98 15.91
N PHE A 166 3.13 -23.92 14.83
CA PHE A 166 3.55 -24.40 13.51
C PHE A 166 4.63 -23.52 12.88
N PHE A 167 4.70 -22.24 13.27
CA PHE A 167 5.64 -21.29 12.68
C PHE A 167 6.94 -21.23 13.46
N SER A 168 8.02 -21.23 12.72
CA SER A 168 9.36 -21.02 13.26
C SER A 168 9.68 -19.55 13.44
N ALA A 169 9.20 -18.68 12.56
CA ALA A 169 9.44 -17.24 12.52
C ALA A 169 8.31 -16.55 11.74
N TRP A 170 8.26 -15.22 11.78
CA TRP A 170 7.32 -14.45 10.96
C TRP A 170 7.94 -13.19 10.35
N ILE A 171 7.37 -12.76 9.22
CA ILE A 171 7.79 -11.59 8.45
C ILE A 171 6.58 -10.67 8.22
N ASP A 172 6.70 -9.40 8.62
CA ASP A 172 5.89 -8.33 8.08
C ASP A 172 6.66 -7.67 6.93
N LEU A 173 6.13 -7.79 5.71
CA LEU A 173 6.74 -7.22 4.51
C LEU A 173 6.93 -5.70 4.61
N GLY A 174 6.12 -5.04 5.44
CA GLY A 174 6.31 -3.62 5.75
C GLY A 174 7.65 -3.33 6.42
N ASP A 175 8.17 -4.20 7.28
CA ASP A 175 9.46 -3.97 7.94
C ASP A 175 10.63 -4.16 6.99
N ILE A 176 10.57 -5.19 6.14
CA ILE A 176 11.56 -5.41 5.08
C ILE A 176 11.66 -4.17 4.18
N MET A 177 10.52 -3.53 3.88
CA MET A 177 10.51 -2.28 3.12
C MET A 177 11.11 -1.10 3.88
N LYS A 178 10.86 -0.97 5.19
CA LYS A 178 11.51 0.07 6.01
C LYS A 178 13.02 -0.09 5.97
N ASP A 179 13.51 -1.33 6.05
CA ASP A 179 14.93 -1.67 5.95
C ASP A 179 15.50 -1.26 4.58
N ILE A 180 14.87 -1.69 3.48
CA ILE A 180 15.28 -1.35 2.11
C ILE A 180 15.32 0.17 1.86
N THR A 181 14.32 0.89 2.37
CA THR A 181 14.17 2.33 2.16
C THR A 181 14.91 3.18 3.19
N SER A 182 15.49 2.54 4.22
CA SER A 182 16.08 3.19 5.39
C SER A 182 15.14 4.25 6.00
N SER A 183 13.84 3.96 6.02
CA SER A 183 12.80 4.91 6.41
C SER A 183 12.35 4.71 7.85
N LEU A 184 12.42 5.77 8.64
CA LEU A 184 11.85 5.84 9.99
C LEU A 184 10.38 6.27 10.00
N LEU A 185 9.81 6.61 8.83
CA LEU A 185 8.46 7.18 8.75
C LEU A 185 7.40 6.07 8.72
N ALA A 186 6.32 6.27 9.48
CA ALA A 186 5.16 5.38 9.60
C ALA A 186 4.32 5.22 8.31
N TYR A 187 4.74 5.79 7.18
CA TYR A 187 3.95 5.80 5.95
C TYR A 187 4.66 5.00 4.85
N LEU A 188 4.54 3.69 4.98
CA LEU A 188 4.91 2.77 3.93
C LEU A 188 3.85 2.79 2.83
N PRO A 189 4.25 2.60 1.56
CA PRO A 189 3.29 2.36 0.51
C PRO A 189 2.39 1.17 0.86
N ASN A 190 1.09 1.29 0.61
CA ASN A 190 0.15 0.19 0.81
C ASN A 190 0.48 -1.01 -0.09
N LEU A 191 -0.08 -2.18 0.24
CA LEU A 191 0.15 -3.41 -0.51
C LEU A 191 -0.13 -3.27 -2.01
N LEU A 192 -1.17 -2.53 -2.39
CA LEU A 192 -1.50 -2.24 -3.78
C LEU A 192 -0.35 -1.58 -4.53
N PHE A 193 0.32 -0.61 -3.89
CA PHE A 193 1.48 0.06 -4.45
C PHE A 193 2.66 -0.89 -4.67
N LEU A 194 2.90 -1.83 -3.73
CA LEU A 194 3.97 -2.82 -3.88
C LEU A 194 3.71 -3.74 -5.06
N ILE A 195 2.50 -4.26 -5.16
CA ILE A 195 2.13 -5.17 -6.23
C ILE A 195 2.27 -4.48 -7.59
N GLN A 196 1.87 -3.20 -7.69
CA GLN A 196 2.12 -2.38 -8.88
C GLN A 196 3.61 -2.18 -9.16
N THR A 197 4.40 -1.88 -8.12
CA THR A 197 5.85 -1.67 -8.23
C THR A 197 6.54 -2.90 -8.81
N PHE A 198 6.16 -4.10 -8.33
CA PHE A 198 6.65 -5.39 -8.80
C PHE A 198 6.11 -5.81 -10.17
N GLY A 199 5.28 -4.99 -10.83
CA GLY A 199 4.85 -5.19 -12.21
C GLY A 199 3.60 -6.06 -12.38
N TYR A 200 2.92 -6.38 -11.29
CA TYR A 200 1.66 -7.10 -11.33
C TYR A 200 0.48 -6.18 -11.65
N TRP A 201 -0.56 -6.78 -12.20
CA TRP A 201 -1.74 -6.03 -12.59
C TRP A 201 -2.57 -5.61 -11.38
N TRP A 202 -2.75 -4.31 -11.20
CA TRP A 202 -3.55 -3.76 -10.09
C TRP A 202 -5.00 -4.27 -10.02
N LYS A 203 -5.62 -4.67 -11.15
CA LYS A 203 -6.97 -5.25 -11.14
C LYS A 203 -7.01 -6.64 -10.52
N ASP A 204 -5.86 -7.27 -10.37
CA ASP A 204 -5.70 -8.50 -9.59
C ASP A 204 -5.67 -8.21 -8.07
N VAL A 205 -5.70 -6.95 -7.62
CA VAL A 205 -5.64 -6.60 -6.19
C VAL A 205 -6.77 -5.65 -5.80
N LYS A 206 -7.81 -5.53 -6.64
CA LYS A 206 -9.00 -4.77 -6.25
C LYS A 206 -9.69 -5.47 -5.06
N PRO A 207 -10.26 -4.71 -4.11
CA PRO A 207 -11.08 -5.28 -3.03
C PRO A 207 -12.10 -6.27 -3.59
N GLY A 208 -12.20 -7.46 -2.98
CA GLY A 208 -13.04 -8.56 -3.47
C GLY A 208 -12.31 -9.60 -4.34
N LYS A 209 -10.97 -9.56 -4.47
CA LYS A 209 -10.16 -10.56 -5.20
C LYS A 209 -8.85 -10.82 -4.46
N GLY A 210 -8.82 -11.85 -3.61
CA GLY A 210 -7.82 -12.07 -2.53
C GLY A 210 -6.38 -12.49 -2.91
N TYR A 211 -5.69 -12.96 -1.86
CA TYR A 211 -4.36 -13.59 -1.68
C TYR A 211 -3.08 -12.82 -2.06
N HIS A 212 -2.14 -12.79 -1.09
CA HIS A 212 -0.99 -11.88 -1.11
C HIS A 212 0.30 -12.54 -0.58
N SER A 213 1.13 -13.10 -1.47
CA SER A 213 2.48 -13.57 -1.11
C SER A 213 3.53 -13.22 -2.18
N HIS A 214 3.79 -11.92 -2.40
CA HIS A 214 4.78 -11.47 -3.40
C HIS A 214 6.14 -11.11 -2.81
N ALA A 215 6.46 -11.75 -1.68
CA ALA A 215 7.62 -11.41 -0.87
C ALA A 215 8.94 -11.51 -1.63
N HIS A 216 9.13 -12.50 -2.51
CA HIS A 216 10.37 -12.64 -3.30
C HIS A 216 10.71 -11.42 -4.16
N ALA A 217 9.72 -10.62 -4.59
CA ALA A 217 10.02 -9.41 -5.34
C ALA A 217 10.82 -8.39 -4.51
N LEU A 218 10.75 -8.45 -3.18
CA LEU A 218 11.61 -7.67 -2.28
C LEU A 218 13.05 -8.20 -2.21
N LEU A 219 13.40 -9.33 -2.82
CA LEU A 219 14.78 -9.84 -2.86
C LEU A 219 15.53 -9.40 -4.13
N ASP A 220 14.84 -8.89 -5.15
CA ASP A 220 15.44 -8.32 -6.36
C ASP A 220 15.92 -6.89 -6.12
N GLU A 221 17.22 -6.66 -6.26
CA GLU A 221 17.86 -5.36 -6.03
C GLU A 221 17.35 -4.25 -6.96
N ARG A 222 16.86 -4.59 -8.17
CA ARG A 222 16.25 -3.60 -9.07
C ARG A 222 14.96 -3.03 -8.48
N ASN A 223 14.22 -3.84 -7.73
CA ASN A 223 13.02 -3.36 -7.04
C ASN A 223 13.39 -2.45 -5.87
N HIS A 224 14.57 -2.62 -5.24
CA HIS A 224 15.01 -1.75 -4.15
C HIS A 224 15.27 -0.33 -4.62
N ALA A 225 15.95 -0.15 -5.76
CA ALA A 225 16.19 1.17 -6.34
C ALA A 225 14.86 1.89 -6.65
N MET A 226 13.90 1.17 -7.25
CA MET A 226 12.56 1.69 -7.52
C MET A 226 11.82 2.06 -6.23
N LEU A 227 11.82 1.20 -5.22
CA LEU A 227 11.19 1.46 -3.92
C LEU A 227 11.78 2.69 -3.24
N ARG A 228 13.11 2.83 -3.26
CA ARG A 228 13.81 4.01 -2.72
C ARG A 228 13.43 5.30 -3.45
N PHE A 229 13.42 5.26 -4.79
CA PHE A 229 13.02 6.40 -5.63
C PHE A 229 11.58 6.82 -5.35
N GLU A 230 10.64 5.87 -5.37
CA GLU A 230 9.23 6.15 -5.13
C GLU A 230 8.98 6.67 -3.71
N HIS A 231 9.62 6.06 -2.71
CA HIS A 231 9.55 6.52 -1.33
C HIS A 231 10.05 7.97 -1.18
N ALA A 232 11.17 8.30 -1.83
CA ALA A 232 11.68 9.66 -1.85
C ALA A 232 10.70 10.63 -2.53
N CYS A 233 10.09 10.24 -3.65
CA CYS A 233 9.04 11.03 -4.31
C CYS A 233 7.80 11.24 -3.41
N PHE A 234 7.38 10.21 -2.66
CA PHE A 234 6.28 10.33 -1.70
C PHE A 234 6.59 11.31 -0.58
N ARG A 235 7.81 11.28 -0.06
CA ARG A 235 8.28 12.24 0.95
C ARG A 235 8.19 13.67 0.44
N ILE A 236 8.73 13.94 -0.75
CA ILE A 236 8.67 15.24 -1.42
C ILE A 236 7.21 15.69 -1.61
N ALA A 237 6.36 14.83 -2.18
CA ALA A 237 4.96 15.15 -2.45
C ALA A 237 4.13 15.42 -1.19
N ARG A 238 4.51 14.84 -0.05
CA ARG A 238 3.85 15.06 1.23
C ARG A 238 4.33 16.33 1.93
N SER A 239 5.61 16.68 1.81
CA SER A 239 6.15 17.95 2.32
C SER A 239 5.37 19.17 1.78
N GLY A 240 4.85 19.08 0.55
CA GLY A 240 3.99 20.12 -0.03
C GLY A 240 2.57 20.19 0.53
N ARG A 241 2.13 19.26 1.40
CA ARG A 241 0.79 19.29 2.04
C ARG A 241 0.74 20.11 3.33
N VAL A 242 1.86 20.61 3.83
CA VAL A 242 1.94 21.31 5.12
C VAL A 242 1.43 22.75 4.98
N ARG A 243 0.10 22.90 5.05
CA ARG A 243 -0.58 24.20 4.89
C ARG A 243 -0.43 25.23 6.02
N PRO A 244 0.05 24.95 7.25
CA PRO A 244 0.22 26.03 8.24
C PRO A 244 1.67 26.43 8.55
N PHE A 245 2.69 25.73 8.02
CA PHE A 245 4.11 26.04 8.33
C PHE A 245 4.94 26.54 7.14
N TYR A 246 4.34 26.64 5.95
CA TYR A 246 5.01 27.23 4.80
C TYR A 246 4.69 28.73 4.76
N ASP A 247 5.65 29.53 5.20
CA ASP A 247 5.68 30.97 4.92
C ASP A 247 6.04 31.17 3.43
N PRO A 248 5.10 31.60 2.57
CA PRO A 248 5.37 31.84 1.15
C PRO A 248 6.40 32.95 0.93
N ALA A 249 6.66 33.80 1.94
CA ALA A 249 7.70 34.82 1.90
C ALA A 249 9.12 34.25 2.15
N LYS A 250 9.24 32.98 2.59
CA LYS A 250 10.53 32.34 2.92
C LYS A 250 10.83 31.09 2.08
N GLY A 251 9.92 30.68 1.19
CA GLY A 251 10.11 29.51 0.33
C GLY A 251 10.60 29.88 -1.07
N PHE A 252 11.58 29.16 -1.59
CA PHE A 252 11.96 29.22 -3.01
C PHE A 252 11.01 28.32 -3.81
N ILE A 253 9.97 28.90 -4.41
CA ILE A 253 8.86 28.17 -5.02
C ILE A 253 8.78 28.46 -6.53
N ALA A 254 8.69 27.39 -7.33
CA ALA A 254 8.29 27.45 -8.73
C ALA A 254 6.85 26.96 -8.88
N THR A 255 6.07 27.65 -9.70
CA THR A 255 4.81 27.12 -10.25
C THR A 255 5.07 26.49 -11.61
N VAL A 256 4.36 25.41 -11.91
CA VAL A 256 4.42 24.69 -13.19
C VAL A 256 3.02 24.61 -13.77
N ARG A 257 2.90 24.97 -15.05
CA ARG A 257 1.63 25.07 -15.78
C ARG A 257 1.76 24.51 -17.19
N THR A 258 0.61 24.26 -17.80
CA THR A 258 0.42 23.99 -19.24
C THR A 258 -0.75 24.84 -19.73
N GLU A 259 -1.01 24.82 -21.04
CA GLU A 259 -2.29 25.33 -21.55
C GLU A 259 -3.44 24.46 -21.01
N GLY A 260 -4.23 25.01 -20.09
CA GLY A 260 -5.35 24.32 -19.44
C GLY A 260 -4.93 23.37 -18.31
N GLN A 261 -5.58 22.20 -18.24
CA GLN A 261 -5.35 21.23 -17.17
C GLN A 261 -3.95 20.62 -17.23
N LEU A 262 -3.39 20.34 -16.04
CA LEU A 262 -2.11 19.65 -15.95
C LEU A 262 -2.19 18.27 -16.61
N PRO A 263 -1.24 17.94 -17.51
CA PRO A 263 -1.16 16.63 -18.13
C PRO A 263 -1.11 15.54 -17.08
N ILE A 264 -1.66 14.37 -17.41
CA ILE A 264 -1.69 13.20 -16.53
C ILE A 264 -0.32 12.95 -15.90
N LYS A 265 0.80 13.16 -16.61
CA LYS A 265 2.16 12.93 -16.09
C LYS A 265 2.62 13.88 -14.99
N ILE A 266 1.93 14.99 -14.74
CA ILE A 266 2.21 15.96 -13.67
C ILE A 266 0.95 16.39 -12.91
N SER A 267 -0.17 15.71 -13.12
CA SER A 267 -1.48 16.06 -12.56
C SER A 267 -1.65 15.72 -11.07
N SER A 268 -0.58 15.41 -10.35
CA SER A 268 -0.60 15.11 -8.91
C SER A 268 0.74 15.40 -8.26
N SER A 269 0.75 15.67 -6.95
CA SER A 269 1.98 15.95 -6.19
C SER A 269 3.05 14.87 -6.37
N ILE A 270 2.65 13.60 -6.33
CA ILE A 270 3.59 12.47 -6.51
C ILE A 270 4.16 12.42 -7.91
N ARG A 271 3.35 12.73 -8.92
CA ARG A 271 3.77 12.76 -10.32
C ARG A 271 4.70 13.94 -10.62
N LEU A 272 4.45 15.09 -9.99
CA LEU A 272 5.39 16.22 -10.00
C LEU A 272 6.73 15.83 -9.37
N ALA A 273 6.72 15.16 -8.21
CA ALA A 273 7.93 14.71 -7.54
C ALA A 273 8.71 13.71 -8.41
N GLN A 274 8.03 12.75 -9.03
CA GLN A 274 8.62 11.79 -9.97
C GLN A 274 9.21 12.49 -11.20
N ARG A 275 8.51 13.48 -11.77
CA ARG A 275 8.94 14.19 -12.98
C ARG A 275 10.15 15.08 -12.74
N PHE A 276 10.21 15.72 -11.58
CA PHE A 276 11.22 16.72 -11.24
C PHE A 276 12.21 16.24 -10.19
N PHE A 277 12.31 14.92 -9.98
CA PHE A 277 13.14 14.32 -8.94
C PHE A 277 14.61 14.77 -9.00
N ASP A 278 15.17 14.83 -10.21
CA ASP A 278 16.59 15.15 -10.45
C ASP A 278 16.93 16.62 -10.14
N PHE A 279 15.92 17.48 -9.99
CA PHE A 279 16.09 18.86 -9.50
C PHE A 279 16.08 18.96 -7.97
N HIS A 280 15.99 17.81 -7.27
CA HIS A 280 16.03 17.70 -5.81
C HIS A 280 15.01 18.59 -5.06
N PRO A 281 13.73 18.66 -5.49
CA PRO A 281 12.73 19.47 -4.80
C PRO A 281 12.54 19.00 -3.36
N VAL A 282 12.36 19.98 -2.45
CA VAL A 282 12.03 19.74 -1.05
C VAL A 282 10.57 19.33 -0.89
N GLY A 283 9.70 19.87 -1.74
CA GLY A 283 8.27 19.63 -1.71
C GLY A 283 7.62 19.81 -3.07
N THR A 284 6.55 19.07 -3.33
CA THR A 284 5.69 19.29 -4.50
C THR A 284 4.22 19.25 -4.13
N GLY A 285 3.40 19.97 -4.89
CA GLY A 285 1.96 19.98 -4.66
C GLY A 285 1.17 20.57 -5.80
N LEU A 286 -0.14 20.62 -5.61
CA LEU A 286 -1.08 21.26 -6.53
C LEU A 286 -1.68 22.48 -5.84
N MET A 287 -1.65 23.62 -6.54
CA MET A 287 -2.44 24.79 -6.18
C MET A 287 -3.86 24.69 -6.76
N SER A 288 -3.99 24.15 -7.98
CA SER A 288 -5.25 23.86 -8.68
C SER A 288 -5.10 22.66 -9.62
N SER A 289 -6.12 22.35 -10.42
CA SER A 289 -6.04 21.37 -11.52
C SER A 289 -5.12 21.79 -12.66
N GLU A 290 -4.74 23.06 -12.73
CA GLU A 290 -3.97 23.68 -13.82
C GLU A 290 -2.58 24.14 -13.36
N VAL A 291 -2.38 24.25 -12.04
CA VAL A 291 -1.15 24.79 -11.45
C VAL A 291 -0.58 23.82 -10.43
N GLY A 292 0.59 23.28 -10.76
CA GLY A 292 1.45 22.54 -9.85
C GLY A 292 2.51 23.45 -9.24
N PHE A 293 3.17 22.99 -8.17
CA PHE A 293 4.33 23.67 -7.62
C PHE A 293 5.41 22.70 -7.16
N ALA A 294 6.64 23.22 -7.17
CA ALA A 294 7.83 22.61 -6.58
C ALA A 294 8.53 23.63 -5.67
N THR A 295 9.06 23.18 -4.54
CA THR A 295 9.80 24.00 -3.58
C THR A 295 11.25 23.54 -3.48
N PHE A 296 12.16 24.49 -3.26
CA PHE A 296 13.62 24.29 -3.27
C PHE A 296 14.26 24.89 -2.02
N ARG A 297 15.50 24.50 -1.73
CA ARG A 297 16.24 24.96 -0.55
C ARG A 297 16.89 26.33 -0.75
N SER A 298 17.18 26.69 -1.99
CA SER A 298 17.86 27.94 -2.30
C SER A 298 17.32 28.62 -3.56
N GLN A 299 17.73 29.87 -3.74
CA GLN A 299 17.42 30.67 -4.92
C GLN A 299 18.10 30.09 -6.16
N GLU A 300 19.35 29.59 -6.03
CA GLU A 300 20.07 28.98 -7.16
C GLU A 300 19.38 27.71 -7.65
N GLU A 301 18.92 26.85 -6.74
CA GLU A 301 18.18 25.63 -7.10
C GLU A 301 16.88 25.96 -7.85
N LEU A 302 16.15 26.99 -7.39
CA LEU A 302 14.92 27.47 -8.01
C LEU A 302 15.18 28.03 -9.42
N ASP A 303 16.19 28.88 -9.58
CA ASP A 303 16.49 29.51 -10.85
C ASP A 303 17.02 28.48 -11.87
N TYR A 304 17.83 27.53 -11.41
CA TYR A 304 18.24 26.39 -12.23
C TYR A 304 17.03 25.56 -12.70
N PHE A 305 16.11 25.23 -11.78
CA PHE A 305 14.88 24.52 -12.13
C PHE A 305 14.06 25.27 -13.21
N ILE A 306 13.81 26.57 -13.01
CA ILE A 306 13.04 27.38 -13.94
C ILE A 306 13.72 27.40 -15.31
N SER A 307 15.04 27.65 -15.36
CA SER A 307 15.81 27.71 -16.61
C SER A 307 15.75 26.42 -17.43
N CYS A 308 15.57 25.27 -16.78
CA CYS A 308 15.51 23.96 -17.44
C CYS A 308 14.07 23.54 -17.82
N VAL A 309 13.07 24.00 -17.06
CA VAL A 309 11.69 23.48 -17.14
C VAL A 309 10.77 24.43 -17.90
N ASP A 310 11.02 25.73 -17.86
CA ASP A 310 10.25 26.70 -18.66
C ASP A 310 10.52 26.48 -20.16
N GLY A 311 9.46 26.34 -20.95
CA GLY A 311 9.54 25.97 -22.36
C GLY A 311 9.81 24.48 -22.62
N MET A 312 9.92 23.64 -21.57
CA MET A 312 10.13 22.19 -21.77
C MET A 312 8.89 21.54 -22.41
N VAL A 313 9.08 20.90 -23.56
CA VAL A 313 8.02 20.12 -24.23
C VAL A 313 7.95 18.71 -23.65
N LEU A 314 6.78 18.32 -23.14
CA LEU A 314 6.53 16.95 -22.72
C LEU A 314 6.45 16.02 -23.93
N ARG A 315 6.73 14.73 -23.73
CA ARG A 315 6.55 13.70 -24.77
C ARG A 315 5.12 13.58 -25.30
N THR A 316 4.16 14.16 -24.60
CA THR A 316 2.73 14.21 -24.96
C THR A 316 2.38 15.46 -25.80
N GLY A 317 3.35 16.35 -26.04
CA GLY A 317 3.22 17.51 -26.92
C GLY A 317 3.00 18.83 -26.17
N GLU A 318 2.61 18.79 -24.89
CA GLU A 318 2.34 19.99 -24.11
C GLU A 318 3.65 20.68 -23.67
N THR A 319 3.71 21.99 -23.84
CA THR A 319 4.81 22.82 -23.35
C THR A 319 4.55 23.23 -21.91
N LEU A 320 5.54 23.04 -21.04
CA LEU A 320 5.48 23.52 -19.67
C LEU A 320 5.86 24.99 -19.62
N SER A 321 5.16 25.76 -18.78
CA SER A 321 5.67 27.03 -18.28
C SER A 321 6.02 26.88 -16.79
N ALA A 322 7.24 27.27 -16.45
CA ALA A 322 7.73 27.28 -15.08
C ALA A 322 8.09 28.72 -14.69
N GLN A 323 7.50 29.20 -13.60
CA GLN A 323 7.69 30.58 -13.16
C GLN A 323 7.85 30.64 -11.66
N ARG A 324 8.65 31.60 -11.19
CA ARG A 324 8.76 31.89 -9.75
C ARG A 324 7.36 32.22 -9.22
N TYR A 325 6.98 31.59 -8.11
CA TYR A 325 5.76 31.96 -7.43
C TYR A 325 5.93 33.34 -6.80
N ILE A 326 5.13 34.30 -7.24
CA ILE A 326 5.02 35.60 -6.61
C ILE A 326 3.75 35.58 -5.77
N HIS A 327 3.91 35.71 -4.45
CA HIS A 327 2.77 35.77 -3.54
C HIS A 327 2.03 37.09 -3.74
N VAL A 328 1.02 37.08 -4.60
CA VAL A 328 0.04 38.17 -4.68
C VAL A 328 -1.01 37.86 -3.62
N ASN A 329 -1.11 38.70 -2.60
CA ASN A 329 -2.02 38.51 -1.47
C ASN A 329 -3.47 38.69 -1.95
N PRO A 330 -4.27 37.63 -2.16
CA PRO A 330 -5.62 37.74 -2.70
C PRO A 330 -6.56 37.39 -1.54
N LYS A 331 -6.70 38.31 -0.59
CA LYS A 331 -7.81 38.23 0.36
C LYS A 331 -8.91 39.15 -0.16
N THR A 332 -9.49 38.77 -1.29
CA THR A 332 -10.79 39.31 -1.67
C THR A 332 -11.88 38.49 -0.96
N PRO A 333 -12.96 39.12 -0.48
CA PRO A 333 -14.08 38.44 0.18
C PRO A 333 -14.70 37.31 -0.67
N GLU A 334 -14.58 37.41 -1.99
CA GLU A 334 -15.07 36.43 -2.97
C GLU A 334 -14.32 35.09 -2.91
N ASP A 335 -13.00 35.11 -2.64
CA ASP A 335 -12.20 33.88 -2.54
C ASP A 335 -12.50 33.09 -1.25
N GLU A 336 -12.87 33.77 -0.17
CA GLU A 336 -13.36 33.14 1.05
C GLU A 336 -14.76 32.54 0.83
N LYS A 337 -15.63 33.24 0.11
CA LYS A 337 -16.97 32.77 -0.23
C LYS A 337 -16.92 31.51 -1.10
N LEU A 338 -16.04 31.47 -2.11
CA LEU A 338 -15.86 30.30 -3.00
C LEU A 338 -15.25 29.09 -2.27
N LYS A 339 -14.38 29.32 -1.27
CA LYS A 339 -13.85 28.25 -0.41
C LYS A 339 -14.92 27.66 0.48
N GLU A 340 -15.81 28.50 1.00
CA GLU A 340 -16.90 28.06 1.86
C GLU A 340 -17.95 27.29 1.05
N GLU A 341 -18.31 27.77 -0.15
CA GLU A 341 -19.18 27.02 -1.08
C GLU A 341 -18.58 25.66 -1.46
N LYS A 342 -17.27 25.58 -1.74
CA LYS A 342 -16.59 24.29 -2.00
C LYS A 342 -16.53 23.39 -0.76
N ARG A 343 -16.51 23.94 0.46
CA ARG A 343 -16.60 23.14 1.69
C ARG A 343 -18.00 22.58 1.88
N ILE A 344 -19.03 23.40 1.64
CA ILE A 344 -20.43 23.01 1.70
C ILE A 344 -20.72 21.90 0.69
N LEU A 345 -20.31 22.06 -0.58
CA LEU A 345 -20.46 21.04 -1.62
C LEU A 345 -19.76 19.71 -1.29
N ARG A 346 -18.59 19.76 -0.63
CA ARG A 346 -17.91 18.54 -0.17
C ARG A 346 -18.59 17.88 1.01
N ARG A 347 -19.29 18.66 1.83
CA ARG A 347 -20.08 18.17 2.97
C ARG A 347 -21.34 17.49 2.47
N ILE A 348 -22.08 18.16 1.59
CA ILE A 348 -23.26 17.63 0.88
C ILE A 348 -22.90 16.34 0.15
N LYS A 349 -21.76 16.27 -0.56
CA LYS A 349 -21.36 15.04 -1.25
C LYS A 349 -21.07 13.89 -0.29
N ARG A 350 -20.47 14.16 0.88
CA ARG A 350 -20.24 13.11 1.89
C ARG A 350 -21.53 12.67 2.55
N GLU A 351 -22.43 13.61 2.82
CA GLU A 351 -23.76 13.33 3.38
C GLU A 351 -24.61 12.54 2.39
N ALA A 352 -24.53 12.81 1.08
CA ALA A 352 -25.19 12.00 0.04
C ALA A 352 -24.56 10.61 -0.12
N ASP A 353 -23.23 10.49 -0.04
CA ASP A 353 -22.55 9.19 -0.05
C ASP A 353 -22.87 8.38 1.24
N ASP A 354 -23.18 9.04 2.36
CA ASP A 354 -23.60 8.41 3.62
C ASP A 354 -25.11 8.09 3.64
N GLU A 355 -25.98 8.91 3.04
CA GLU A 355 -27.42 8.64 2.87
C GLU A 355 -27.69 7.49 1.88
N GLU A 356 -26.91 7.35 0.81
CA GLU A 356 -27.00 6.20 -0.11
C GLU A 356 -26.65 4.87 0.58
N VAL A 357 -25.87 4.92 1.67
CA VAL A 357 -25.57 3.76 2.53
C VAL A 357 -26.72 3.47 3.50
N VAL A 358 -27.45 4.48 3.98
CA VAL A 358 -28.62 4.33 4.87
C VAL A 358 -29.86 3.87 4.11
N GLU A 359 -30.11 4.36 2.88
CA GLU A 359 -31.23 3.87 2.05
C GLU A 359 -31.07 2.40 1.63
N LEU A 360 -29.83 1.89 1.59
CA LEU A 360 -29.56 0.46 1.40
C LEU A 360 -29.86 -0.36 2.67
N GLU A 361 -29.76 0.20 3.88
CA GLU A 361 -30.14 -0.48 5.14
C GLU A 361 -31.67 -0.62 5.27
N ASP A 362 -32.46 0.35 4.79
CA ASP A 362 -33.93 0.30 4.80
C ASP A 362 -34.51 -0.70 3.77
N LEU A 363 -33.73 -1.09 2.75
CA LEU A 363 -34.09 -2.15 1.80
C LEU A 363 -33.95 -3.58 2.38
N PHE A 364 -33.36 -3.70 3.57
CA PHE A 364 -33.17 -4.97 4.28
C PHE A 364 -33.84 -5.02 5.67
N SER A 365 -34.80 -4.10 5.93
CA SER A 365 -35.72 -4.19 7.08
C SER A 365 -36.89 -5.13 6.82
#